data_AF-A0A0F8B1N1-F1
#
_entry.id   AF-A0A0F8B1N1-F1
#
_cell.length_a   1.000
_cell.length_b   1.000
_cell.length_c   1.000
_cell.angle_alpha   90.00
_cell.angle_beta   90.00
_cell.angle_gamma   90.00
#
_symmetry.space_group_name_H-M   'P 1'
#
loop_
_entity.id
_entity.type
_entity.pdbx_description
1 polymer ?
#
loop_
_entity_poly.entity_id
_entity_poly.type
_entity_poly.pdbx_seq_one_letter_code
_entity_poly.pdbx_strand_id
1 'polypeptide(L)'
;MKMASIYIANNEEEPDHRNKLSLTEIYIILARMKNLEPNDMKAVMFDVDEDEQTVNIIDNIRRDRDLGPLETVSILPGDKEWDTICSTQYYLKLLQVMSKPVQKILLMNREYVVGWGEPGITYRIVFSSPESQPREENLASKAWGAVIKAISMTAGLIVDSDKKQEAALKAFLIEEEWKQFAFSSQFGIELASKALAAMKLCDTSQLWT
;
A
#
# COMPACT_ATOMS: atom_id res chain seq x y z
N MET A 1 0.99 13.05 -6.81
CA MET A 1 1.98 11.94 -6.92
C MET A 1 1.21 10.66 -7.22
N LYS A 2 1.64 9.83 -8.18
CA LYS A 2 1.01 8.52 -8.44
C LYS A 2 1.61 7.48 -7.51
N MET A 3 0.80 6.84 -6.68
CA MET A 3 1.25 5.90 -5.65
C MET A 3 0.31 4.71 -5.62
N ALA A 4 0.87 3.51 -5.48
CA ALA A 4 0.12 2.30 -5.21
C ALA A 4 0.23 1.93 -3.74
N SER A 5 -0.88 1.56 -3.12
CA SER A 5 -0.93 1.04 -1.76
C SER A 5 -1.26 -0.45 -1.85
N ILE A 6 -0.39 -1.29 -1.32
CA ILE A 6 -0.56 -2.74 -1.31
C ILE A 6 -0.74 -3.17 0.14
N TYR A 7 -1.95 -3.64 0.44
CA TYR A 7 -2.25 -4.31 1.70
C TYR A 7 -1.96 -5.79 1.50
N ILE A 8 -1.00 -6.32 2.24
CA ILE A 8 -0.67 -7.73 2.18
C ILE A 8 -1.69 -8.45 3.05
N ALA A 9 -2.77 -8.93 2.45
CA ALA A 9 -3.53 -10.03 3.05
C ALA A 9 -2.67 -11.30 2.93
N ASN A 10 -2.85 -12.28 3.82
CA ASN A 10 -2.23 -13.61 3.75
C ASN A 10 -2.72 -14.37 2.50
N ASN A 11 -2.30 -13.92 1.32
CA ASN A 11 -2.63 -14.55 0.05
C ASN A 11 -1.96 -15.94 -0.07
N GLU A 12 -1.02 -16.28 0.82
CA GLU A 12 -0.50 -17.64 0.98
C GLU A 12 -1.51 -18.59 1.65
N GLU A 13 -2.48 -18.08 2.39
CA GLU A 13 -3.60 -18.89 2.93
C GLU A 13 -4.64 -19.22 1.86
N GLU A 14 -4.72 -18.43 0.77
CA GLU A 14 -5.56 -18.79 -0.37
C GLU A 14 -4.97 -20.05 -1.04
N PRO A 15 -5.69 -21.17 -1.07
CA PRO A 15 -5.20 -22.40 -1.68
C PRO A 15 -4.82 -22.15 -3.14
N ASP A 16 -3.71 -22.73 -3.58
CA ASP A 16 -3.32 -22.62 -4.98
C ASP A 16 -4.41 -23.22 -5.88
N HIS A 17 -4.82 -22.44 -6.87
CA HIS A 17 -5.83 -22.85 -7.83
C HIS A 17 -5.61 -22.16 -9.17
N ARG A 18 -6.12 -22.78 -10.23
CA ARG A 18 -5.88 -22.36 -11.62
C ARG A 18 -6.19 -20.89 -11.92
N ASN A 19 -7.08 -20.26 -11.16
CA ASN A 19 -7.50 -18.88 -11.36
C ASN A 19 -6.89 -17.89 -10.34
N LYS A 20 -5.87 -18.31 -9.58
CA LYS A 20 -5.25 -17.48 -8.55
C LYS A 20 -4.40 -16.44 -9.25
N LEU A 21 -4.68 -15.17 -9.01
CA LEU A 21 -3.91 -14.08 -9.60
C LEU A 21 -2.67 -13.82 -8.74
N SER A 22 -1.52 -13.75 -9.39
CA SER A 22 -0.29 -13.29 -8.76
C SER A 22 -0.38 -11.79 -8.43
N LEU A 23 0.46 -11.33 -7.49
CA LEU A 23 0.56 -9.91 -7.16
C LEU A 23 0.86 -9.04 -8.40
N THR A 24 1.74 -9.53 -9.28
CA THR A 24 2.08 -8.87 -10.55
C THR A 24 0.86 -8.72 -11.45
N GLU A 25 0.05 -9.78 -11.60
CA GLU A 25 -1.16 -9.73 -12.44
C GLU A 25 -2.20 -8.77 -11.87
N ILE A 26 -2.47 -8.84 -10.57
CA ILE A 26 -3.39 -7.92 -9.87
C ILE A 26 -2.92 -6.47 -10.09
N TYR A 27 -1.64 -6.20 -9.84
CA TYR A 27 -1.08 -4.86 -9.99
C TYR A 27 -1.18 -4.31 -11.42
N ILE A 28 -0.88 -5.14 -12.43
CA ILE A 28 -1.00 -4.76 -13.85
C ILE A 28 -2.44 -4.44 -14.22
N ILE A 29 -3.39 -5.28 -13.81
CA ILE A 29 -4.82 -5.09 -14.10
C ILE A 29 -5.30 -3.77 -13.47
N LEU A 30 -4.97 -3.55 -12.19
CA LEU A 30 -5.34 -2.32 -11.48
C LEU A 30 -4.74 -1.06 -12.10
N ALA A 31 -3.46 -1.11 -12.52
CA ALA A 31 -2.82 0.01 -13.21
C ALA A 31 -3.54 0.32 -14.53
N ARG A 32 -3.81 -0.71 -15.36
CA ARG A 32 -4.49 -0.55 -16.66
C ARG A 32 -5.92 -0.03 -16.51
N MET A 33 -6.66 -0.48 -15.50
CA MET A 33 -8.00 0.04 -15.19
C MET A 33 -8.00 1.55 -14.89
N LYS A 34 -6.87 2.10 -14.46
CA LYS A 34 -6.68 3.55 -14.24
C LYS A 34 -5.98 4.25 -15.41
N ASN A 35 -5.86 3.59 -16.57
CA ASN A 35 -5.10 4.06 -17.74
C ASN A 35 -3.64 4.39 -17.40
N LEU A 36 -3.01 3.56 -16.56
CA LEU A 36 -1.62 3.68 -16.14
C LEU A 36 -0.85 2.41 -16.52
N GLU A 37 0.42 2.57 -16.85
CA GLU A 37 1.36 1.46 -16.86
C GLU A 37 1.90 1.20 -15.45
N PRO A 38 2.28 -0.04 -15.10
CA PRO A 38 2.93 -0.39 -13.83
C PRO A 38 4.07 0.56 -13.42
N ASN A 39 4.87 0.96 -14.41
CA ASN A 39 6.00 1.87 -14.23
C ASN A 39 5.60 3.35 -14.18
N ASP A 40 4.33 3.73 -14.37
CA ASP A 40 3.88 5.11 -14.16
C ASP A 40 3.77 5.47 -12.68
N MET A 41 3.74 4.47 -11.79
CA MET A 41 3.75 4.69 -10.36
C MET A 41 5.10 5.28 -9.92
N LYS A 42 5.04 6.28 -9.03
CA LYS A 42 6.22 6.95 -8.46
C LYS A 42 6.61 6.36 -7.12
N ALA A 43 5.66 5.70 -6.45
CA ALA A 43 5.89 5.04 -5.18
C ALA A 43 4.97 3.84 -5.01
N VAL A 44 5.45 2.85 -4.26
CA VAL A 44 4.68 1.71 -3.79
C VAL A 44 4.79 1.68 -2.28
N MET A 45 3.65 1.59 -1.61
CA MET A 45 3.53 1.53 -0.16
C MET A 45 3.04 0.14 0.25
N PHE A 46 3.66 -0.42 1.27
CA PHE A 46 3.21 -1.64 1.94
C PHE A 46 2.91 -1.36 3.41
N ASP A 47 1.80 -1.90 3.90
CA ASP A 47 1.55 -2.03 5.34
C ASP A 47 2.32 -3.27 5.83
N VAL A 48 3.05 -3.12 6.94
CA VAL A 48 3.79 -4.20 7.59
C VAL A 48 2.82 -4.90 8.54
N ASP A 49 2.29 -6.02 8.06
CA ASP A 49 1.31 -6.82 8.78
C ASP A 49 1.92 -8.17 9.18
N GLU A 50 1.74 -8.56 10.43
CA GLU A 50 2.18 -9.85 11.02
C GLU A 50 3.65 -10.27 10.78
N ASP A 51 4.53 -9.34 10.39
CA ASP A 51 5.97 -9.59 10.17
C ASP A 51 6.82 -9.05 11.31
N GLU A 52 6.96 -9.84 12.38
CA GLU A 52 7.77 -9.49 13.54
C GLU A 52 9.23 -9.17 13.20
N GLN A 53 9.81 -9.81 12.17
CA GLN A 53 11.20 -9.57 11.78
C GLN A 53 11.35 -8.16 11.20
N THR A 54 10.47 -7.79 10.27
CA THR A 54 10.48 -6.44 9.69
C THR A 54 10.09 -5.38 10.72
N VAL A 55 9.13 -5.66 11.61
CA VAL A 55 8.78 -4.78 12.73
C VAL A 55 10.01 -4.48 13.59
N ASN A 56 10.76 -5.50 14.00
CA ASN A 56 11.98 -5.34 14.80
C ASN A 56 13.07 -4.54 14.07
N ILE A 57 13.22 -4.74 12.75
CA ILE A 57 14.14 -3.94 11.93
C ILE A 57 13.74 -2.46 11.99
N ILE A 58 12.47 -2.15 11.76
CA ILE A 58 11.98 -0.77 11.76
C ILE A 58 12.14 -0.13 13.14
N ASP A 59 11.80 -0.84 14.22
CA ASP A 59 11.96 -0.37 15.59
C ASP A 59 13.41 0.00 15.91
N ASN A 60 14.36 -0.85 15.52
CA ASN A 60 15.78 -0.59 15.73
C ASN A 60 16.26 0.63 14.95
N ILE A 61 15.83 0.78 13.70
CA ILE A 61 16.17 1.96 12.88
C ILE A 61 15.67 3.25 13.53
N ARG A 62 14.42 3.23 14.04
CA ARG A 62 13.82 4.41 14.68
C ARG A 62 14.53 4.75 15.98
N ARG A 63 14.85 3.74 16.81
CA ARG A 63 15.59 3.91 18.05
C ARG A 63 16.99 4.46 17.82
N ASP A 64 17.71 3.93 16.84
CA ASP A 64 19.06 4.37 16.47
C ASP A 64 19.10 5.83 15.99
N ARG A 65 17.98 6.34 15.46
CA ARG A 65 17.83 7.71 14.97
C ARG A 65 17.08 8.63 15.94
N ASP A 66 16.80 8.16 17.16
CA ASP A 66 16.08 8.89 18.23
C ASP A 66 14.74 9.48 17.76
N LEU A 67 13.97 8.68 17.00
CA LEU A 67 12.70 9.12 16.40
C LEU A 67 11.50 8.77 17.29
N GLY A 68 10.64 9.75 17.53
CA GLY A 68 9.35 9.61 18.19
C GLY A 68 8.36 8.79 17.35
N PRO A 69 7.22 8.34 17.91
CA PRO A 69 6.38 7.29 17.33
C PRO A 69 5.66 7.65 16.01
N LEU A 70 5.54 8.93 15.64
CA LEU A 70 4.89 9.35 14.40
C LEU A 70 5.85 9.95 13.39
N GLU A 71 7.13 10.04 13.73
CA GLU A 71 8.12 10.64 12.84
C GLU A 71 8.41 9.73 11.65
N THR A 72 8.61 10.33 10.49
CA THR A 72 8.96 9.59 9.27
C THR A 72 10.47 9.57 9.13
N VAL A 73 11.05 8.39 8.91
CA VAL A 73 12.46 8.25 8.57
C VAL A 73 12.62 8.13 7.06
N SER A 74 13.55 8.91 6.51
CA SER A 74 14.02 8.77 5.14
C SER A 74 15.33 8.02 5.12
N ILE A 75 15.39 6.96 4.32
CA ILE A 75 16.59 6.14 4.09
C ILE A 75 16.97 6.29 2.62
N LEU A 76 18.21 6.71 2.37
CA LEU A 76 18.76 6.92 1.03
C LEU A 76 19.77 5.82 0.67
N PRO A 77 20.05 5.60 -0.63
CA PRO A 77 21.10 4.69 -1.05
C PRO A 77 22.43 5.07 -0.38
N GLY A 78 23.05 4.11 0.30
CA GLY A 78 24.30 4.31 1.06
C GLY A 78 24.11 4.54 2.55
N ASP A 79 22.88 4.78 3.03
CA ASP A 79 22.58 4.76 4.46
C ASP A 79 22.78 3.34 5.02
N LYS A 80 23.23 3.23 6.28
CA LYS A 80 23.52 1.92 6.92
C LYS A 80 22.31 0.97 6.92
N GLU A 81 21.11 1.53 6.94
CA GLU A 81 19.84 0.82 7.02
C GLU A 81 19.30 0.37 5.65
N TRP A 82 19.88 0.88 4.55
CA TRP A 82 19.37 0.66 3.20
C TRP A 82 19.32 -0.82 2.84
N ASP A 83 20.43 -1.53 3.00
CA ASP A 83 20.54 -2.95 2.66
C ASP A 83 19.67 -3.81 3.58
N THR A 84 19.52 -3.39 4.85
CA THR A 84 18.65 -4.08 5.80
C THR A 84 17.20 -4.05 5.33
N ILE A 85 16.68 -2.88 4.92
CA ILE A 85 15.31 -2.82 4.38
C ILE A 85 15.20 -3.53 3.03
N CYS A 86 16.20 -3.42 2.15
CA CYS A 86 16.21 -4.13 0.87
C CYS A 86 16.23 -5.66 1.02
N SER A 87 16.65 -6.18 2.18
CA SER A 87 16.63 -7.63 2.46
C SER A 87 15.27 -8.16 2.92
N THR A 88 14.30 -7.29 3.19
CA THR A 88 12.96 -7.69 3.66
C THR A 88 12.09 -8.24 2.54
N GLN A 89 11.07 -9.02 2.90
CA GLN A 89 10.08 -9.53 1.94
C GLN A 89 9.34 -8.42 1.17
N TYR A 90 9.22 -7.23 1.75
CA TYR A 90 8.55 -6.08 1.12
C TYR A 90 9.33 -5.56 -0.09
N TYR A 91 10.65 -5.58 -0.03
CA TYR A 91 11.47 -5.24 -1.20
C TYR A 91 11.38 -6.32 -2.28
N LEU A 92 11.33 -7.61 -1.91
CA LEU A 92 11.10 -8.69 -2.87
C LEU A 92 9.74 -8.55 -3.56
N LYS A 93 8.68 -8.21 -2.82
CA LYS A 93 7.34 -7.95 -3.36
C LYS A 93 7.33 -6.70 -4.25
N LEU A 94 8.09 -5.67 -3.91
CA LEU A 94 8.27 -4.49 -4.77
C LEU A 94 8.81 -4.87 -6.15
N LEU A 95 9.84 -5.72 -6.19
CA LEU A 95 10.47 -6.16 -7.44
C LEU A 95 9.52 -6.93 -8.36
N GLN A 96 8.43 -7.50 -7.83
CA GLN A 96 7.38 -8.15 -8.62
C GLN A 96 6.47 -7.16 -9.35
N VAL A 97 6.33 -5.94 -8.83
CA VAL A 97 5.36 -4.94 -9.33
C VAL A 97 6.03 -3.75 -10.02
N MET A 98 7.29 -3.47 -9.70
CA MET A 98 8.01 -2.29 -10.20
C MET A 98 9.44 -2.67 -10.60
N SER A 99 9.85 -2.30 -11.82
CA SER A 99 11.21 -2.50 -12.31
C SER A 99 12.10 -1.25 -12.22
N LYS A 100 11.53 -0.13 -11.76
CA LYS A 100 12.27 1.11 -11.56
C LYS A 100 13.22 1.00 -10.37
N PRO A 101 14.43 1.59 -10.45
CA PRO A 101 15.31 1.66 -9.30
C PRO A 101 14.66 2.49 -8.18
N VAL A 102 14.76 1.97 -6.96
CA VAL A 102 14.36 2.72 -5.75
C VAL A 102 15.43 3.77 -5.47
N GLN A 103 15.00 4.99 -5.20
CA GLN A 103 15.88 6.11 -4.85
C GLN A 103 15.75 6.55 -3.39
N LYS A 104 14.65 6.19 -2.73
CA LYS A 104 14.39 6.55 -1.35
C LYS A 104 13.36 5.61 -0.75
N ILE A 105 13.62 5.22 0.48
CA ILE A 105 12.70 4.44 1.32
C ILE A 105 12.21 5.36 2.43
N LEU A 106 10.90 5.36 2.68
CA LEU A 106 10.30 6.03 3.83
C LEU A 106 9.71 4.99 4.76
N LEU A 107 10.07 5.04 6.04
CA LEU A 107 9.38 4.27 7.08
C LEU A 107 8.52 5.23 7.90
N MET A 108 7.24 4.91 8.01
CA MET A 108 6.27 5.74 8.69
C MET A 108 5.32 4.87 9.51
N ASN A 109 4.71 5.49 10.51
CA ASN A 109 3.71 4.84 11.35
C ASN A 109 2.34 5.35 10.93
N ARG A 110 1.37 4.45 10.86
CA ARG A 110 -0.03 4.81 10.64
C ARG A 110 -0.82 4.39 11.87
N GLU A 111 -1.44 5.36 12.51
CA GLU A 111 -2.47 5.09 13.48
C GLU A 111 -3.70 4.53 12.77
N TYR A 112 -4.26 3.46 13.32
CA TYR A 112 -5.54 2.92 12.93
C TYR A 112 -6.33 2.60 14.19
N VAL A 113 -7.64 2.41 14.05
CA VAL A 113 -8.49 2.02 15.18
C VAL A 113 -8.75 0.53 15.07
N VAL A 114 -8.43 -0.22 16.12
CA VAL A 114 -8.74 -1.64 16.25
C VAL A 114 -10.03 -1.80 17.05
N GLY A 115 -10.95 -2.65 16.55
CA GLY A 115 -12.16 -3.06 17.27
C GLY A 115 -12.95 -1.91 17.92
N TRP A 116 -13.05 -1.95 19.25
CA TRP A 116 -13.88 -1.09 20.11
C TRP A 116 -13.37 0.36 20.30
N GLY A 117 -12.47 0.85 19.44
CA GLY A 117 -11.94 2.21 19.55
C GLY A 117 -10.52 2.31 20.10
N GLU A 118 -9.80 1.19 20.24
CA GLU A 118 -8.42 1.22 20.71
C GLU A 118 -7.49 1.70 19.58
N PRO A 119 -6.53 2.59 19.86
CA PRO A 119 -5.54 3.01 18.87
C PRO A 119 -4.53 1.89 18.64
N GLY A 120 -4.45 1.41 17.39
CA GLY A 120 -3.39 0.56 16.88
C GLY A 120 -2.39 1.37 16.05
N ILE A 121 -1.15 0.89 15.96
CA ILE A 121 -0.11 1.45 15.10
C ILE A 121 0.37 0.36 14.16
N THR A 122 0.37 0.64 12.86
CA THR A 122 0.98 -0.24 11.85
C THR A 122 2.15 0.48 11.19
N TYR A 123 3.21 -0.27 10.91
CA TYR A 123 4.34 0.23 10.17
C TYR A 123 4.05 0.24 8.68
N ARG A 124 4.58 1.26 7.99
CA ARG A 124 4.48 1.40 6.54
C ARG A 124 5.84 1.61 5.94
N ILE A 125 6.10 0.87 4.87
CA ILE A 125 7.29 1.03 4.05
C ILE A 125 6.87 1.60 2.71
N VAL A 126 7.40 2.76 2.35
CA VAL A 126 7.20 3.38 1.04
C VAL A 126 8.49 3.34 0.25
N PHE A 127 8.47 2.63 -0.87
CA PHE A 127 9.56 2.65 -1.84
C PHE A 127 9.25 3.67 -2.92
N SER A 128 10.13 4.66 -3.10
CA SER A 128 9.97 5.71 -4.09
C SER A 128 11.03 5.65 -5.17
N SER A 129 10.62 5.94 -6.39
CA SER A 129 11.44 5.91 -7.60
C SER A 129 11.42 7.26 -8.30
N PRO A 130 12.43 7.56 -9.15
CA PRO A 130 12.47 8.81 -9.88
C PRO A 130 11.25 8.97 -10.76
N GLU A 131 10.92 10.23 -11.02
CA GLU A 131 10.01 10.59 -12.09
C GLU A 131 10.56 10.04 -13.41
N SER A 132 9.69 9.37 -14.18
CA SER A 132 10.06 8.90 -15.51
C SER A 132 10.52 10.12 -16.31
N GLN A 133 11.80 10.18 -16.71
CA GLN A 133 12.15 11.03 -17.84
C GLN A 133 11.31 10.60 -19.05
N PRO A 134 10.96 11.51 -19.98
CA PRO A 134 10.27 11.14 -21.19
C PRO A 134 11.02 10.00 -21.88
N ARG A 135 10.32 8.87 -21.98
CA ARG A 135 10.66 7.55 -22.51
C ARG A 135 11.89 7.51 -23.43
N GLU A 136 13.09 7.46 -22.85
CA GLU A 136 14.19 6.71 -23.48
C GLU A 136 14.00 5.24 -23.07
N GLU A 137 13.64 4.40 -24.04
CA GLU A 137 13.45 2.97 -23.86
C GLU A 137 14.75 2.29 -23.42
N ASN A 138 15.02 2.24 -22.13
CA ASN A 138 16.14 1.47 -21.61
C ASN A 138 15.86 -0.04 -21.70
N LEU A 139 16.91 -0.86 -21.80
CA LEU A 139 16.81 -2.32 -21.98
C LEU A 139 15.95 -2.98 -20.89
N ALA A 140 16.01 -2.48 -19.65
CA ALA A 140 15.24 -2.99 -18.52
C ALA A 140 13.72 -2.77 -18.69
N SER A 141 13.31 -1.60 -19.17
CA SER A 141 11.91 -1.29 -19.46
C SER A 141 11.36 -2.12 -20.62
N LYS A 142 12.19 -2.41 -21.63
CA LYS A 142 11.86 -3.32 -22.74
C LYS A 142 11.72 -4.76 -22.28
N ALA A 143 12.67 -5.25 -21.48
CA ALA A 143 12.61 -6.58 -20.91
C ALA A 143 11.39 -6.75 -20.01
N TRP A 144 11.08 -5.75 -19.18
CA TRP A 144 9.90 -5.77 -18.32
C TRP A 144 8.60 -5.70 -19.12
N GLY A 145 8.55 -4.87 -20.17
CA GLY A 145 7.43 -4.86 -21.12
C GLY A 145 7.22 -6.20 -21.82
N ALA A 146 8.30 -6.90 -22.16
CA ALA A 146 8.25 -8.25 -22.73
C ALA A 146 7.77 -9.29 -21.70
N VAL A 147 8.20 -9.19 -20.43
CA VAL A 147 7.72 -10.02 -19.31
C VAL A 147 6.22 -9.81 -19.10
N ILE A 148 5.76 -8.55 -19.05
CA ILE A 148 4.32 -8.23 -18.92
C ILE A 148 3.51 -8.75 -20.10
N LYS A 149 4.05 -8.63 -21.33
CA LYS A 149 3.41 -9.16 -22.53
C LYS A 149 3.33 -10.69 -22.49
N ALA A 150 4.40 -11.35 -22.06
CA ALA A 150 4.44 -12.80 -21.90
C ALA A 150 3.46 -13.28 -20.83
N ILE A 151 3.43 -12.65 -19.65
CA ILE A 151 2.45 -12.93 -18.59
C ILE A 151 1.03 -12.76 -19.13
N SER A 152 0.76 -11.68 -19.86
CA SER A 152 -0.53 -11.46 -20.52
C SER A 152 -0.88 -12.61 -21.47
N MET A 153 0.07 -13.07 -22.29
CA MET A 153 -0.17 -14.16 -23.25
C MET A 153 -0.32 -15.55 -22.58
N THR A 154 0.45 -15.82 -21.52
CA THR A 154 0.47 -17.11 -20.81
C THR A 154 -0.73 -17.30 -19.88
N ALA A 155 -1.22 -16.23 -19.26
CA ALA A 155 -2.43 -16.26 -18.45
C ALA A 155 -3.72 -16.42 -19.28
N GLY A 156 -3.62 -16.58 -20.61
CA GLY A 156 -4.78 -16.64 -21.48
C GLY A 156 -5.53 -15.30 -21.54
N LEU A 157 -4.85 -14.17 -21.26
CA LEU A 157 -5.38 -12.81 -21.46
C LEU A 157 -5.35 -12.48 -22.97
N ILE A 158 -5.97 -13.34 -23.78
CA ILE A 158 -6.64 -12.90 -24.99
C ILE A 158 -7.91 -12.21 -24.49
N VAL A 159 -8.12 -11.00 -24.98
CA VAL A 159 -9.09 -9.95 -24.61
C VAL A 159 -10.59 -10.38 -24.66
N ASP A 160 -10.90 -11.68 -24.70
CA ASP A 160 -12.26 -12.22 -24.83
C ASP A 160 -12.79 -12.93 -23.57
N SER A 161 -11.91 -13.28 -22.61
CA SER A 161 -12.32 -13.74 -21.26
C SER A 161 -12.64 -12.56 -20.32
N ASP A 162 -12.27 -11.35 -20.74
CA ASP A 162 -12.04 -10.16 -19.89
C ASP A 162 -13.28 -9.66 -19.15
N LYS A 163 -14.48 -9.70 -19.73
CA LYS A 163 -15.61 -8.98 -19.12
C LYS A 163 -16.04 -9.53 -17.76
N LYS A 164 -15.95 -10.84 -17.53
CA LYS A 164 -16.48 -11.44 -16.29
C LYS A 164 -15.51 -11.31 -15.13
N GLN A 165 -14.22 -11.49 -15.38
CA GLN A 165 -13.17 -11.32 -14.36
C GLN A 165 -12.91 -9.84 -14.07
N GLU A 166 -12.90 -8.98 -15.10
CA GLU A 166 -12.81 -7.53 -14.90
C GLU A 166 -14.05 -6.99 -14.19
N ALA A 167 -15.26 -7.49 -14.49
CA ALA A 167 -16.47 -7.12 -13.75
C ALA A 167 -16.44 -7.64 -12.31
N ALA A 168 -15.92 -8.84 -12.05
CA ALA A 168 -15.77 -9.37 -10.70
C ALA A 168 -14.75 -8.55 -9.89
N LEU A 169 -13.61 -8.19 -10.49
CA LEU A 169 -12.61 -7.34 -9.84
C LEU A 169 -13.16 -5.92 -9.61
N LYS A 170 -13.88 -5.35 -10.58
CA LYS A 170 -14.58 -4.07 -10.42
C LYS A 170 -15.64 -4.13 -9.33
N ALA A 171 -16.43 -5.19 -9.27
CA ALA A 171 -17.45 -5.37 -8.24
C ALA A 171 -16.82 -5.52 -6.85
N PHE A 172 -15.74 -6.29 -6.73
CA PHE A 172 -14.99 -6.43 -5.49
C PHE A 172 -14.36 -5.10 -5.04
N LEU A 173 -13.77 -4.35 -5.97
CA LEU A 173 -13.23 -3.00 -5.68
C LEU A 173 -14.31 -2.02 -5.26
N ILE A 174 -15.48 -2.05 -5.92
CA ILE A 174 -16.62 -1.23 -5.53
C ILE A 174 -17.07 -1.62 -4.12
N GLU A 175 -17.19 -2.91 -3.82
CA GLU A 175 -17.54 -3.39 -2.48
C GLU A 175 -16.54 -2.94 -1.41
N GLU A 176 -15.24 -3.03 -1.69
CA GLU A 176 -14.17 -2.54 -0.82
C GLU A 176 -14.20 -1.01 -0.65
N GLU A 177 -14.43 -0.25 -1.72
CA GLU A 177 -14.61 1.21 -1.67
C GLU A 177 -15.84 1.57 -0.81
N TRP A 178 -16.94 0.83 -0.92
CA TRP A 178 -18.13 1.00 -0.07
C TRP A 178 -17.84 0.62 1.39
N LYS A 179 -17.06 -0.41 1.67
CA LYS A 179 -16.63 -0.76 3.05
C LYS A 179 -15.76 0.33 3.65
N GLN A 180 -14.79 0.85 2.90
CA GLN A 180 -13.96 1.99 3.35
C GLN A 180 -14.77 3.27 3.56
N PHE A 181 -15.73 3.55 2.68
CA PHE A 181 -16.62 4.70 2.81
C PHE A 181 -17.60 4.54 3.99
N ALA A 182 -18.18 3.36 4.18
CA ALA A 182 -19.05 3.03 5.31
C ALA A 182 -18.30 3.15 6.64
N PHE A 183 -17.06 2.64 6.69
CA PHE A 183 -16.18 2.78 7.85
C PHE A 183 -15.86 4.26 8.15
N SER A 184 -15.51 5.03 7.12
CA SER A 184 -15.18 6.47 7.26
C SER A 184 -16.40 7.33 7.64
N SER A 185 -17.60 6.98 7.15
CA SER A 185 -18.84 7.71 7.45
C SER A 185 -19.39 7.39 8.83
N GLN A 186 -19.32 6.14 9.29
CA GLN A 186 -19.60 5.79 10.69
C GLN A 186 -18.66 6.52 11.64
N PHE A 187 -17.37 6.59 11.30
CA PHE A 187 -16.39 7.35 12.06
C PHE A 187 -16.71 8.84 12.11
N GLY A 188 -17.07 9.46 10.98
CA GLY A 188 -17.48 10.86 10.93
C GLY A 188 -18.72 11.17 11.77
N ILE A 189 -19.71 10.26 11.78
CA ILE A 189 -20.93 10.38 12.60
C ILE A 189 -20.60 10.22 14.09
N GLU A 190 -19.72 9.28 14.45
CA GLU A 190 -19.32 9.06 15.84
C GLU A 190 -18.49 10.23 16.39
N LEU A 191 -17.56 10.76 15.60
CA LEU A 191 -16.75 11.92 15.97
C LEU A 191 -17.62 13.18 16.11
N ALA A 192 -18.57 13.39 15.21
CA ALA A 192 -19.56 14.47 15.32
C ALA A 192 -20.46 14.30 16.56
N SER A 193 -20.83 13.06 16.90
CA SER A 193 -21.66 12.77 18.08
C SER A 193 -20.89 12.99 19.39
N LYS A 194 -19.61 12.59 19.44
CA LYS A 194 -18.71 12.84 20.59
C LYS A 194 -18.43 14.34 20.74
N ALA A 195 -18.20 15.06 19.64
CA ALA A 195 -18.04 16.51 19.66
C ALA A 195 -19.32 17.22 20.15
N LEU A 196 -20.50 16.79 19.67
CA LEU A 196 -21.78 17.32 20.13
C LEU A 196 -22.04 17.03 21.63
N ALA A 197 -21.66 15.85 22.11
CA ALA A 197 -21.76 15.49 23.53
C ALA A 197 -20.79 16.33 24.39
N ALA A 198 -19.56 16.56 23.92
CA ALA A 198 -18.59 17.41 24.60
C ALA A 198 -19.04 18.88 24.65
N MET A 199 -19.66 19.39 23.57
CA MET A 199 -20.23 20.75 23.56
C MET A 199 -21.38 20.90 24.56
N LYS A 200 -22.26 19.90 24.70
CA LYS A 200 -23.34 19.91 25.70
C LYS A 200 -22.84 19.88 27.15
N LEU A 201 -21.71 19.22 27.40
CA LEU A 201 -21.05 19.22 28.72
C LEU A 201 -20.37 20.57 29.01
N CYS A 202 -19.89 21.28 27.99
CA CYS A 202 -19.33 22.63 28.14
C CYS A 202 -20.42 23.69 28.42
N ASP A 203 -21.59 23.62 27.77
CA ASP A 203 -22.70 24.56 28.04
C ASP A 203 -23.29 24.42 29.45
N THR A 204 -23.27 23.22 30.03
CA THR A 204 -23.83 22.97 31.38
C THR A 204 -22.91 23.43 32.52
N SER A 205 -21.64 23.73 32.24
CA SER A 205 -20.68 24.25 33.21
C SER A 205 -20.65 25.79 33.30
N GLN A 206 -21.35 26.50 32.42
CA GLN A 206 -21.52 27.97 32.49
C GLN A 206 -22.78 28.42 33.26
N LEU A 207 -23.62 27.50 33.73
CA LEU A 207 -24.84 27.82 34.50
C LEU A 207 -24.64 27.79 36.03
N TRP A 208 -23.41 27.61 36.50
CA TRP A 208 -23.05 27.53 37.93
C TRP A 208 -21.88 28.44 38.32
N THR A 209 -21.84 29.66 37.80
CA THR A 209 -21.02 30.79 38.29
C THR A 209 -21.86 32.05 38.34
#